data_AF-A0A0A9X1T3-F1
#
_entry.id   AF-A0A0A9X1T3-F1
#
_cell.length_a   1.000
_cell.length_b   1.000
_cell.length_c   1.000
_cell.angle_alpha   90.00
_cell.angle_beta   90.00
_cell.angle_gamma   90.00
#
_symmetry.space_group_name_H-M   'P 1'
#
loop_
_entity.id
_entity.type
_entity.pdbx_description
1 polymer ?
#
loop_
_entity_poly.entity_id
_entity_poly.type
_entity_poly.pdbx_seq_one_letter_code
_entity_poly.pdbx_strand_id
1 'polypeptide(L)'
;IVGSVVLTGYNNRTYRIDDVDYDVTPMSTFELKGLEKTTYVDYYRKKYNIRIQYPDQPLLVSKSKPREIRAGMSSIVYLVPELCRLTGFTDEMRSNFPLMRALADHTRMPPNVRVDRLMVFNARLQNTPSIQKDLENWQMRLAPNLISFGGRILDQEEIHFGQSVKVRAGTDADWTRNMRSNPMFDMGSLKSWVVIFLKKSRNDVHTF
;
A
#
# COMPACT_ATOMS: atom_id res chain seq x y z
N ILE A 1 16.92 -0.35 5.34
CA ILE A 1 16.52 1.01 4.85
C ILE A 1 16.75 1.16 3.34
N VAL A 2 17.88 0.68 2.81
CA VAL A 2 18.11 0.61 1.35
C VAL A 2 16.97 -0.15 0.66
N GLY A 3 16.53 0.37 -0.48
CA GLY A 3 15.38 -0.13 -1.23
C GLY A 3 14.03 0.45 -0.81
N SER A 4 13.94 1.09 0.37
CA SER A 4 12.70 1.73 0.83
C SER A 4 12.46 3.08 0.15
N VAL A 5 11.21 3.55 0.20
CA VAL A 5 10.83 4.88 -0.24
C VAL A 5 10.54 5.75 0.98
N VAL A 6 11.17 6.91 1.04
CA VAL A 6 10.95 7.92 2.08
C VAL A 6 10.23 9.13 1.53
N LEU A 7 9.43 9.78 2.37
CA LEU A 7 8.77 11.05 2.12
C LEU A 7 9.50 12.15 2.92
N THR A 8 9.91 13.22 2.24
CA THR A 8 10.46 14.39 2.91
C THR A 8 9.34 15.34 3.33
N GLY A 9 9.19 15.57 4.63
CA GLY A 9 8.04 16.29 5.19
C GLY A 9 7.95 17.77 4.80
N TYR A 10 9.06 18.38 4.37
CA TYR A 10 9.15 19.80 4.05
C TYR A 10 8.69 20.17 2.63
N ASN A 11 8.56 19.20 1.72
CA ASN A 11 8.13 19.44 0.34
C ASN A 11 7.23 18.32 -0.22
N ASN A 12 6.87 17.33 0.60
CA ASN A 12 6.09 16.15 0.24
C ASN A 12 6.61 15.40 -1.00
N ARG A 13 7.92 15.38 -1.22
CA ARG A 13 8.55 14.58 -2.27
C ARG A 13 8.96 13.22 -1.74
N THR A 14 8.88 12.22 -2.61
CA THR A 14 9.30 10.85 -2.31
C THR A 14 10.62 10.53 -2.99
N TYR A 15 11.47 9.78 -2.29
CA TYR A 15 12.79 9.36 -2.76
C TYR A 15 12.98 7.88 -2.45
N ARG A 16 13.51 7.12 -3.41
CA ARG A 16 13.99 5.75 -3.16
C ARG A 16 15.39 5.84 -2.57
N ILE A 17 15.61 5.18 -1.45
CA ILE A 17 16.93 5.12 -0.81
C ILE A 17 17.75 4.02 -1.48
N ASP A 18 18.85 4.41 -2.09
CA ASP A 18 19.78 3.51 -2.77
C ASP A 18 21.00 3.20 -1.90
N ASP A 19 21.36 4.09 -0.98
CA ASP A 19 22.47 3.88 -0.04
C ASP A 19 22.34 4.74 1.24
N VAL A 20 23.23 4.52 2.20
CA VAL A 20 23.44 5.39 3.36
C VAL A 20 24.93 5.73 3.43
N ASP A 21 25.23 7.03 3.37
CA ASP A 21 26.59 7.54 3.46
C ASP A 21 26.88 7.93 4.92
N TYR A 22 27.78 7.18 5.55
CA TYR A 22 28.16 7.37 6.95
C TYR A 22 29.32 8.37 7.13
N ASP A 23 30.01 8.72 6.04
CA ASP A 23 31.14 9.65 6.06
C ASP A 23 30.67 11.11 5.86
N VAL A 24 29.44 11.30 5.38
CA VAL A 24 28.82 12.60 5.17
C VAL A 24 27.76 12.86 6.24
N THR A 25 27.80 14.07 6.81
CA THR A 25 26.87 14.50 7.88
C THR A 25 26.15 15.79 7.48
N PRO A 26 25.10 16.21 8.21
CA PRO A 26 24.47 17.52 7.98
C PRO A 26 25.41 18.73 8.04
N MET A 27 26.56 18.60 8.73
CA MET A 27 27.59 19.64 8.77
C MET A 27 28.46 19.71 7.51
N SER A 28 28.45 18.64 6.69
CA SER A 28 29.13 18.63 5.40
C SER A 28 28.53 19.67 4.45
N THR A 29 29.35 20.17 3.52
CA THR A 29 28.94 21.17 2.54
C THR A 29 28.61 20.55 1.20
N PHE A 30 27.65 21.14 0.49
CA PHE A 30 27.37 20.82 -0.90
C PHE A 30 27.24 22.11 -1.72
N GLU A 31 27.38 21.99 -3.03
CA GLU A 31 27.25 23.11 -3.96
C GLU A 31 25.79 23.20 -4.43
N LEU A 32 25.10 24.29 -4.11
CA LEU A 32 23.85 24.60 -4.78
C LEU A 32 24.19 24.98 -6.23
N LYS A 33 23.46 24.44 -7.21
CA LYS A 33 23.68 24.71 -8.65
C LYS A 33 24.01 26.19 -8.94
N GLY A 34 25.29 26.48 -9.18
CA GLY A 34 25.78 27.81 -9.54
C GLY A 34 25.82 28.85 -8.41
N LEU A 35 25.75 28.42 -7.14
CA LEU A 35 25.75 29.25 -5.94
C LEU A 35 26.86 28.82 -4.97
N GLU A 36 26.99 29.58 -3.88
CA GLU A 36 27.95 29.34 -2.82
C GLU A 36 27.76 27.97 -2.15
N LYS A 37 28.87 27.38 -1.72
CA LYS A 37 28.87 26.16 -0.89
C LYS A 37 28.12 26.45 0.41
N THR A 38 27.19 25.57 0.78
CA THR A 38 26.43 25.68 2.03
C THR A 38 26.37 24.33 2.71
N THR A 39 26.25 24.34 4.04
CA THR A 39 26.02 23.11 4.82
C THR A 39 24.56 22.66 4.64
N TYR A 40 24.28 21.38 4.85
CA TYR A 40 22.89 20.91 4.86
C TYR A 40 22.10 21.61 5.97
N VAL A 41 22.68 21.80 7.15
CA VAL A 41 22.06 22.54 8.27
C VAL A 41 21.62 23.94 7.84
N ASP A 42 22.52 24.71 7.21
CA ASP A 42 22.20 26.08 6.79
C ASP A 42 21.18 26.11 5.67
N TYR A 43 21.28 25.18 4.71
CA TYR A 43 20.32 25.06 3.63
C TYR A 43 18.90 24.81 4.15
N TYR A 44 18.73 23.81 5.03
CA TYR A 44 17.41 23.46 5.59
C TYR A 44 16.88 24.57 6.50
N ARG A 45 17.75 25.26 7.24
CA ARG A 45 17.36 26.41 8.05
C ARG A 45 16.92 27.60 7.20
N LYS A 46 17.68 27.97 6.16
CA LYS A 46 17.37 29.14 5.31
C LYS A 46 16.15 28.89 4.42
N LYS A 47 16.03 27.71 3.82
CA LYS A 47 15.00 27.43 2.81
C LYS A 47 13.67 26.96 3.39
N TYR A 48 13.71 26.18 4.47
CA TYR A 48 12.52 25.55 5.04
C TYR A 48 12.27 25.98 6.50
N ASN A 49 13.13 26.80 7.10
CA ASN A 49 13.08 27.17 8.51
C ASN A 49 13.08 25.96 9.46
N ILE A 50 13.86 24.93 9.10
CA ILE A 50 13.98 23.69 9.88
C ILE A 50 15.34 23.63 10.56
N ARG A 51 15.32 23.37 11.86
CA ARG A 51 16.52 23.08 12.65
C ARG A 51 16.75 21.57 12.69
N ILE A 52 17.90 21.12 12.21
CA ILE A 52 18.36 19.73 12.37
C ILE A 52 18.86 19.55 13.81
N GLN A 53 18.34 18.54 14.51
CA GLN A 53 18.69 18.29 15.91
C GLN A 53 20.00 17.52 16.04
N TYR A 54 20.25 16.55 15.14
CA TYR A 54 21.43 15.69 15.18
C TYR A 54 22.37 16.02 14.01
N PRO A 55 23.37 16.90 14.19
CA PRO A 55 24.24 17.37 13.11
C PRO A 55 25.27 16.34 12.65
N ASP A 56 25.43 15.25 13.40
CA ASP A 56 26.38 14.14 13.23
C ASP A 56 25.74 12.87 12.62
N GLN A 57 24.43 12.88 12.35
CA GLN A 57 23.74 11.75 11.73
C GLN A 57 24.25 11.48 10.30
N PRO A 58 24.24 10.22 9.83
CA PRO A 58 24.59 9.90 8.44
C PRO A 58 23.54 10.47 7.47
N LEU A 59 23.88 10.56 6.19
CA LEU A 59 22.93 11.00 5.15
C LEU A 59 22.43 9.82 4.31
N LEU A 60 21.15 9.87 3.92
CA LEU A 60 20.58 8.91 2.98
C LEU A 60 20.92 9.33 1.55
N VAL A 61 21.22 8.37 0.70
CA VAL A 61 21.55 8.60 -0.71
C VAL A 61 20.42 8.10 -1.60
N SER A 62 19.94 8.96 -2.48
CA SER A 62 19.02 8.61 -3.56
C SER A 62 19.65 8.95 -4.90
N LYS A 63 19.70 7.97 -5.81
CA LYS A 63 20.24 8.13 -7.16
C LYS A 63 19.10 8.47 -8.10
N SER A 64 19.19 9.63 -8.75
CA SER A 64 18.19 10.04 -9.73
C SER A 64 18.23 9.15 -10.97
N LYS A 65 17.05 8.87 -11.53
CA LYS A 65 16.95 8.07 -12.76
C LYS A 65 17.50 8.87 -13.96
N PRO A 66 17.94 8.22 -15.05
CA PRO A 66 18.45 8.92 -16.24
C PRO A 66 17.49 9.98 -16.81
N ARG A 67 16.17 9.72 -16.75
CA ARG A 67 15.14 10.68 -17.16
C ARG A 67 15.11 11.94 -16.27
N GLU A 68 15.35 11.78 -14.98
CA GLU A 68 15.37 12.88 -14.00
C GLU A 68 16.64 13.71 -14.13
N ILE A 69 17.78 13.06 -14.40
CA ILE A 69 19.04 13.75 -14.69
C ILE A 69 18.90 14.62 -15.94
N ARG A 70 18.26 14.12 -17.01
CA ARG A 70 17.94 14.90 -18.21
C ARG A 70 16.99 16.07 -17.94
N ALA A 71 16.08 15.92 -16.97
CA ALA A 71 15.23 17.01 -16.48
C ALA A 71 15.97 17.97 -15.52
N GLY A 72 17.28 17.79 -15.36
CA GLY A 72 18.16 18.64 -14.56
C GLY A 72 18.29 18.23 -13.10
N MET A 73 17.80 17.09 -12.63
CA MET A 73 18.11 16.67 -11.25
C MET A 73 19.59 16.29 -11.09
N SER A 74 20.13 16.51 -9.89
CA SER A 74 21.46 16.00 -9.53
C SER A 74 21.46 14.48 -9.67
N SER A 75 22.56 13.89 -10.15
CA SER A 75 22.71 12.42 -10.25
C SER A 75 22.55 11.75 -8.89
N ILE A 76 23.00 12.42 -7.83
CA ILE A 76 22.96 11.97 -6.45
C ILE A 76 22.29 13.03 -5.59
N VAL A 77 21.32 12.61 -4.78
CA VAL A 77 20.61 13.43 -3.81
C VAL A 77 20.90 12.89 -2.42
N TYR A 78 21.48 13.73 -1.58
CA TYR A 78 21.67 13.47 -0.16
C TYR A 78 20.48 14.00 0.64
N LEU A 79 19.95 13.18 1.54
CA LEU A 79 18.80 13.50 2.38
C LEU A 79 19.14 13.29 3.85
N VAL A 80 18.70 14.20 4.70
CA VAL A 80 18.86 14.09 6.15
C VAL A 80 17.80 13.13 6.70
N PRO A 81 18.18 12.01 7.36
CA PRO A 81 17.25 11.00 7.87
C PRO A 81 16.17 11.58 8.80
N GLU A 82 16.54 12.50 9.69
CA GLU A 82 15.61 13.18 10.62
C GLU A 82 14.43 13.88 9.90
N LEU A 83 14.63 14.30 8.66
CA LEU A 83 13.62 15.01 7.85
C LEU A 83 12.81 14.07 6.94
N CYS A 84 13.09 12.77 7.01
CA CYS A 84 12.50 11.74 6.17
C CYS A 84 11.57 10.85 6.98
N ARG A 85 10.42 10.50 6.39
CA ARG A 85 9.47 9.52 6.95
C ARG A 85 9.39 8.33 6.02
N LEU A 86 9.53 7.12 6.56
CA LEU A 86 9.30 5.92 5.77
C LEU A 86 7.87 5.87 5.26
N THR A 87 7.71 5.43 4.00
CA THR A 87 6.41 5.23 3.38
C THR A 87 6.11 3.74 3.22
N GLY A 88 4.82 3.41 3.17
CA GLY A 88 4.36 2.03 3.07
C GLY A 88 4.41 1.28 4.41
N PHE A 89 4.33 -0.04 4.32
CA PHE A 89 4.34 -0.94 5.47
C PHE A 89 5.53 -1.89 5.36
N THR A 90 6.27 -2.07 6.46
CA THR A 90 7.26 -3.14 6.56
C THR A 90 6.58 -4.49 6.64
N ASP A 91 7.31 -5.57 6.35
CA ASP A 91 6.74 -6.92 6.47
C ASP A 91 6.37 -7.28 7.92
N GLU A 92 7.11 -6.74 8.89
CA GLU A 92 6.76 -6.82 10.31
C GLU A 92 5.40 -6.15 10.60
N MET A 93 5.17 -4.94 10.09
CA MET A 93 3.88 -4.24 10.22
C MET A 93 2.75 -5.03 9.55
N ARG A 94 3.00 -5.64 8.38
CA ARG A 94 2.01 -6.47 7.69
C ARG A 94 1.70 -7.75 8.44
N SER A 95 2.69 -8.35 9.09
CA SER A 95 2.51 -9.54 9.94
C SER A 95 1.81 -9.24 11.26
N ASN A 96 1.75 -7.96 11.66
CA ASN A 96 1.05 -7.50 12.86
C ASN A 96 -0.47 -7.40 12.60
N PHE A 97 -1.20 -8.47 12.94
CA PHE A 97 -2.65 -8.55 12.75
C PHE A 97 -3.44 -7.43 13.43
N PRO A 98 -3.18 -7.05 14.71
CA PRO A 98 -3.85 -5.91 15.33
C PRO A 98 -3.70 -4.61 14.52
N LEU A 99 -2.49 -4.29 14.07
CA LEU A 99 -2.22 -3.10 13.27
C LEU A 99 -2.98 -3.13 11.93
N MET A 100 -2.91 -4.25 11.22
CA MET A 100 -3.59 -4.40 9.93
C MET A 100 -5.11 -4.38 10.06
N ARG A 101 -5.66 -4.84 11.19
CA ARG A 101 -7.10 -4.75 11.48
C ARG A 101 -7.54 -3.30 11.68
N ALA A 102 -6.85 -2.54 12.53
CA ALA A 102 -7.16 -1.12 12.74
C ALA A 102 -7.01 -0.29 11.43
N LEU A 103 -6.03 -0.64 10.59
CA LEU A 103 -5.86 -0.03 9.27
C LEU A 103 -7.02 -0.38 8.33
N ALA A 104 -7.49 -1.62 8.35
CA ALA A 104 -8.61 -2.08 7.53
C ALA A 104 -9.87 -1.28 7.81
N ASP A 105 -10.13 -0.90 9.07
CA ASP A 105 -11.28 -0.09 9.46
C ASP A 105 -11.28 1.30 8.79
N HIS A 106 -10.10 1.84 8.49
CA HIS A 106 -9.95 3.16 7.84
C HIS A 106 -9.85 3.08 6.31
N THR A 107 -9.40 1.96 5.77
CA THR A 107 -9.11 1.79 4.33
C THR A 107 -10.19 1.01 3.58
N ARG A 108 -10.94 0.13 4.26
CA ARG A 108 -12.06 -0.60 3.66
C ARG A 108 -13.28 0.31 3.63
N MET A 109 -13.70 0.63 2.42
CA MET A 109 -14.85 1.49 2.19
C MET A 109 -16.01 0.69 1.60
N PRO A 110 -17.21 0.75 2.23
CA PRO A 110 -18.43 0.19 1.67
C PRO A 110 -18.77 0.77 0.29
N PRO A 111 -19.43 0.01 -0.60
CA PRO A 111 -19.72 0.44 -1.97
C PRO A 111 -20.50 1.76 -2.06
N ASN A 112 -21.53 1.95 -1.23
CA ASN A 112 -22.33 3.18 -1.18
C ASN A 112 -21.46 4.40 -0.84
N VAL A 113 -20.65 4.31 0.23
CA VAL A 113 -19.74 5.40 0.64
C VAL A 113 -18.71 5.70 -0.46
N ARG A 114 -18.25 4.68 -1.18
CA ARG A 114 -17.34 4.87 -2.33
C ARG A 114 -18.01 5.63 -3.46
N VAL A 115 -19.24 5.28 -3.81
CA VAL A 115 -20.03 6.01 -4.83
C VAL A 115 -20.23 7.47 -4.41
N ASP A 116 -20.61 7.72 -3.16
CA ASP A 116 -20.83 9.08 -2.65
C ASP A 116 -19.55 9.93 -2.74
N ARG A 117 -18.39 9.38 -2.32
CA ARG A 117 -17.10 10.08 -2.42
C ARG A 117 -16.70 10.35 -3.87
N LEU A 118 -16.96 9.42 -4.78
CA LEU A 118 -16.70 9.61 -6.21
C LEU A 118 -17.58 10.72 -6.79
N MET A 119 -18.87 10.78 -6.42
CA MET A 119 -19.77 11.83 -6.87
C MET A 119 -19.36 13.21 -6.32
N VAL A 120 -18.97 13.30 -5.04
CA VAL A 120 -18.44 14.55 -4.45
C VAL A 120 -17.15 14.98 -5.15
N PHE A 121 -16.24 14.05 -5.43
CA PHE A 121 -15.02 14.33 -6.17
C PHE A 121 -15.32 14.82 -7.60
N ASN A 122 -16.26 14.18 -8.29
CA ASN A 122 -16.69 14.55 -9.63
C ASN A 122 -17.32 15.96 -9.65
N ALA A 123 -18.20 16.24 -8.69
CA ALA A 123 -18.80 17.57 -8.53
C ALA A 123 -17.72 18.64 -8.27
N ARG A 124 -16.70 18.35 -7.45
CA ARG A 124 -15.58 19.28 -7.24
C ARG A 124 -14.81 19.55 -8.52
N LEU A 125 -14.48 18.51 -9.31
CA LEU A 125 -13.79 18.69 -10.59
C LEU A 125 -14.62 19.53 -11.55
N GLN A 126 -15.91 19.22 -11.67
CA GLN A 126 -16.81 19.95 -12.54
C GLN A 126 -17.01 21.39 -12.09
N ASN A 127 -17.00 21.69 -10.80
CA ASN A 127 -17.22 23.05 -10.30
C ASN A 127 -15.92 23.87 -10.14
N THR A 128 -14.77 23.36 -10.58
CA THR A 128 -13.49 24.07 -10.52
C THR A 128 -13.20 24.74 -11.87
N PRO A 129 -13.24 26.10 -11.98
CA PRO A 129 -13.15 26.79 -13.27
C PRO A 129 -11.85 26.53 -14.04
N SER A 130 -10.72 26.38 -13.35
CA SER A 130 -9.43 26.08 -14.01
C SER A 130 -9.45 24.71 -14.69
N ILE A 131 -10.07 23.71 -14.05
CA ILE A 131 -10.19 22.36 -14.59
C ILE A 131 -11.18 22.32 -15.76
N GLN A 132 -12.30 23.03 -15.66
CA GLN A 132 -13.24 23.18 -16.77
C GLN A 132 -12.55 23.79 -17.99
N LYS A 133 -11.81 24.89 -17.80
CA LYS A 133 -11.07 25.56 -18.86
C LYS A 133 -10.04 24.63 -19.51
N ASP A 134 -9.32 23.86 -18.70
CA ASP A 134 -8.36 22.88 -19.23
C ASP A 134 -9.09 21.85 -20.09
N LEU A 135 -10.18 21.24 -19.61
CA LEU A 135 -10.96 20.27 -20.39
C LEU A 135 -11.52 20.87 -21.69
N GLU A 136 -12.01 22.10 -21.66
CA GLU A 136 -12.50 22.83 -22.84
C GLU A 136 -11.40 23.05 -23.89
N ASN A 137 -10.17 23.37 -23.47
CA ASN A 137 -9.03 23.49 -24.37
C ASN A 137 -8.74 22.18 -25.12
N TRP A 138 -9.02 21.04 -24.49
CA TRP A 138 -8.91 19.70 -25.09
C TRP A 138 -10.19 19.24 -25.79
N GLN A 139 -11.22 20.10 -25.89
CA GLN A 139 -12.55 19.75 -26.42
C GLN A 139 -13.20 18.56 -25.69
N MET A 140 -12.93 18.43 -24.39
CA MET A 140 -13.42 17.36 -23.53
C MET A 140 -14.46 17.88 -22.54
N ARG A 141 -15.36 17.00 -22.11
CA ARG A 141 -16.29 17.24 -21.00
C ARG A 141 -16.31 16.05 -20.06
N LEU A 142 -16.39 16.31 -18.76
CA LEU A 142 -16.48 15.27 -17.75
C LEU A 142 -17.95 14.85 -17.56
N ALA A 143 -18.21 13.55 -17.57
CA ALA A 143 -19.57 13.04 -17.36
C ALA A 143 -20.02 13.27 -15.89
N PRO A 144 -21.27 13.71 -15.65
CA PRO A 144 -21.74 14.00 -14.30
C PRO A 144 -22.05 12.75 -13.47
N ASN A 145 -22.31 11.63 -14.14
CA ASN A 145 -22.75 10.39 -13.51
C ASN A 145 -21.74 9.27 -13.76
N LEU A 146 -21.81 8.25 -12.90
CA LEU A 146 -21.09 7.00 -13.12
C LEU A 146 -21.63 6.29 -14.37
N ILE A 147 -20.75 5.57 -15.06
CA ILE A 147 -21.12 4.79 -16.24
C ILE A 147 -21.95 3.59 -15.82
N SER A 148 -23.08 3.39 -16.50
CA SER A 148 -23.90 2.19 -16.39
C SER A 148 -23.66 1.29 -17.59
N PHE A 149 -23.60 -0.02 -17.34
CA PHE A 149 -23.47 -1.03 -18.38
C PHE A 149 -24.27 -2.27 -18.00
N GLY A 150 -24.73 -3.02 -19.01
CA GLY A 150 -25.45 -4.27 -18.81
C GLY A 150 -24.52 -5.32 -18.19
N GLY A 151 -24.90 -5.85 -17.03
CA GLY A 151 -24.26 -7.00 -16.40
C GLY A 151 -25.14 -8.24 -16.47
N ARG A 152 -24.61 -9.38 -16.02
CA ARG A 152 -25.37 -10.61 -15.84
C ARG A 152 -25.02 -11.25 -14.51
N ILE A 153 -26.00 -11.87 -13.87
CA ILE A 153 -25.81 -12.73 -12.71
C ILE A 153 -25.72 -14.16 -13.24
N LEU A 154 -24.67 -14.88 -12.85
CA LEU A 154 -24.53 -16.30 -13.19
C LEU A 154 -25.47 -17.12 -12.32
N ASP A 155 -26.03 -18.18 -12.91
CA ASP A 155 -26.81 -19.15 -12.16
C ASP A 155 -25.93 -19.86 -11.12
N GLN A 156 -26.55 -20.30 -10.03
CA GLN A 156 -25.86 -21.06 -9.00
C GLN A 156 -25.48 -22.43 -9.55
N GLU A 157 -24.21 -22.81 -9.36
CA GLU A 157 -23.70 -24.12 -9.71
C GLU A 157 -24.20 -25.20 -8.74
N GLU A 158 -24.34 -26.43 -9.25
CA GLU A 158 -24.62 -27.62 -8.46
C GLU A 158 -23.32 -28.23 -7.92
N ILE A 159 -23.23 -28.37 -6.60
CA ILE A 159 -22.15 -29.10 -5.93
C ILE A 159 -22.58 -30.55 -5.78
N HIS A 160 -21.77 -31.45 -6.36
CA HIS A 160 -22.01 -32.89 -6.34
C HIS A 160 -21.27 -33.55 -5.18
N PHE A 161 -22.00 -34.32 -4.39
CA PHE A 161 -21.53 -35.09 -3.25
C PHE A 161 -21.65 -36.59 -3.55
N GLY A 162 -21.16 -37.42 -2.61
CA GLY A 162 -21.28 -38.87 -2.70
C GLY A 162 -22.74 -39.30 -2.72
N GLN A 163 -22.99 -40.55 -3.11
CA GLN A 163 -24.36 -41.10 -3.14
C GLN A 163 -25.33 -40.28 -4.02
N SER A 164 -24.80 -39.63 -5.08
CA SER A 164 -25.55 -38.81 -6.03
C SER A 164 -26.29 -37.62 -5.40
N VAL A 165 -25.89 -37.19 -4.20
CA VAL A 165 -26.46 -36.00 -3.56
C VAL A 165 -25.98 -34.76 -4.30
N LYS A 166 -26.91 -33.83 -4.56
CA LYS A 166 -26.62 -32.54 -5.18
C LYS A 166 -27.18 -31.41 -4.33
N VAL A 167 -26.40 -30.36 -4.18
CA VAL A 167 -26.82 -29.14 -3.46
C VAL A 167 -26.40 -27.92 -4.25
N ARG A 168 -27.13 -26.82 -4.12
CA ARG A 168 -26.70 -25.53 -4.69
C ARG A 168 -25.79 -24.82 -3.71
N ALA A 169 -24.82 -24.06 -4.23
CA ALA A 169 -23.90 -23.26 -3.42
C ALA A 169 -24.58 -22.10 -2.65
N GLY A 170 -25.84 -21.79 -2.96
CA GLY A 170 -26.59 -20.70 -2.33
C GLY A 170 -26.16 -19.33 -2.84
N THR A 171 -26.78 -18.28 -2.28
CA THR A 171 -26.55 -16.88 -2.71
C THR A 171 -25.16 -16.37 -2.35
N ASP A 172 -24.58 -16.89 -1.27
CA ASP A 172 -23.26 -16.49 -0.78
C ASP A 172 -22.13 -17.30 -1.43
N ALA A 173 -22.47 -18.24 -2.32
CA ALA A 173 -21.56 -19.21 -2.91
C ALA A 173 -20.73 -19.96 -1.84
N ASP A 174 -21.36 -20.30 -0.71
CA ASP A 174 -20.77 -21.02 0.42
C ASP A 174 -21.56 -22.29 0.74
N TRP A 175 -20.92 -23.44 0.53
CA TRP A 175 -21.47 -24.77 0.80
C TRP A 175 -20.80 -25.47 1.99
N THR A 176 -20.07 -24.76 2.85
CA THR A 176 -19.35 -25.31 4.00
C THR A 176 -20.29 -26.08 4.94
N ARG A 177 -21.52 -25.57 5.13
CA ARG A 177 -22.55 -26.28 5.90
C ARG A 177 -22.95 -27.59 5.23
N ASN A 178 -23.12 -27.59 3.91
CA ASN A 178 -23.48 -28.78 3.16
C ASN A 178 -22.35 -29.82 3.18
N MET A 179 -21.07 -29.40 3.24
CA MET A 179 -19.95 -30.35 3.38
C MET A 179 -20.00 -31.18 4.66
N ARG A 180 -20.56 -30.63 5.76
CA ARG A 180 -20.67 -31.35 7.03
C ARG A 180 -21.79 -32.40 7.03
N SER A 181 -22.82 -32.15 6.25
CA SER A 181 -24.06 -32.94 6.27
C SER A 181 -24.18 -33.94 5.14
N ASN A 182 -23.23 -33.95 4.19
CA ASN A 182 -23.27 -34.83 3.01
C ASN A 182 -21.97 -35.63 2.87
N PRO A 183 -22.04 -36.87 2.36
CA PRO A 183 -20.86 -37.70 2.13
C PRO A 183 -19.94 -37.08 1.07
N MET A 184 -18.62 -37.21 1.23
CA MET A 184 -17.68 -36.80 0.18
C MET A 184 -17.96 -37.52 -1.14
N PHE A 185 -17.74 -36.84 -2.27
CA PHE A 185 -17.96 -37.39 -3.61
C PHE A 185 -17.14 -38.65 -3.85
N ASP A 186 -15.87 -38.60 -3.45
CA ASP A 186 -14.97 -39.73 -3.40
C ASP A 186 -14.31 -39.76 -2.02
N MET A 187 -14.21 -40.95 -1.43
CA MET A 187 -13.67 -41.15 -0.09
C MET A 187 -12.54 -42.18 -0.15
N GLY A 188 -11.31 -41.72 0.07
CA GLY A 188 -10.17 -42.61 0.22
C GLY A 188 -10.21 -43.44 1.51
N SER A 189 -9.42 -44.51 1.54
CA SER A 189 -9.25 -45.34 2.74
C SER A 189 -8.00 -44.92 3.52
N LEU A 190 -8.16 -44.50 4.77
CA LEU A 190 -7.06 -44.22 5.69
C LEU A 190 -6.79 -45.44 6.59
N LYS A 191 -5.89 -46.32 6.16
CA LYS A 191 -5.60 -47.58 6.89
C LYS A 191 -4.62 -47.42 8.04
N SER A 192 -3.59 -46.59 7.86
CA SER A 192 -2.54 -46.39 8.86
C SER A 192 -2.08 -44.94 8.83
N TRP A 193 -2.10 -44.30 10.00
CA TRP A 193 -1.65 -42.94 10.24
C TRP A 193 -1.14 -42.83 11.67
N VAL A 194 -0.22 -41.91 11.92
CA VAL A 194 0.38 -41.67 13.24
C VAL A 194 0.28 -40.18 13.56
N VAL A 195 -0.09 -39.86 14.80
CA VAL A 195 -0.05 -38.49 15.32
C VAL A 195 1.17 -38.34 16.21
N ILE A 196 2.03 -37.39 15.88
CA ILE A 196 3.19 -37.02 16.70
C ILE A 196 2.83 -35.72 17.42
N PHE A 197 2.84 -35.75 18.75
CA PHE A 197 2.50 -34.60 19.58
C PHE A 197 3.44 -34.48 20.78
N LEU A 198 3.56 -33.26 21.29
CA LEU A 198 4.31 -33.00 22.51
C LEU A 198 3.55 -33.55 23.72
N LYS A 199 4.26 -34.16 24.67
CA LYS A 199 3.66 -34.73 25.90
C LYS A 199 2.70 -33.76 26.61
N LYS A 200 3.01 -32.46 26.60
CA LYS A 200 2.18 -31.40 27.21
C LYS A 200 0.81 -31.20 26.54
N SER A 201 0.68 -31.52 25.26
CA SER A 201 -0.54 -31.36 24.46
C SER A 201 -1.35 -32.66 24.37
N ARG A 202 -1.02 -33.68 25.18
CA ARG A 202 -1.64 -35.01 25.11
C ARG A 202 -3.16 -34.95 25.27
N ASN A 203 -3.65 -34.17 26.24
CA ASN A 203 -5.09 -34.09 26.51
C ASN A 203 -5.81 -33.41 25.34
N ASP A 204 -5.28 -32.31 24.82
CA ASP A 204 -5.85 -31.60 23.68
C ASP A 204 -5.93 -32.50 22.44
N VAL A 205 -4.86 -33.23 22.14
CA VAL A 205 -4.78 -34.14 20.97
C VAL A 205 -5.72 -35.33 21.09
N HIS A 206 -5.99 -35.83 22.29
CA HIS A 206 -6.98 -36.89 22.49
C HIS A 206 -8.43 -36.42 22.29
N THR A 207 -8.68 -35.11 22.42
CA THR A 207 -10.04 -34.53 22.35
C THR A 207 -10.35 -33.98 20.95
N PHE A 208 -9.32 -33.65 20.17
CA PHE A 208 -9.42 -33.14 18.80
C PHE A 208 -9.86 -34.24 17.82
#